data_AF-A0A9P8IGB3-F1
#
_entry.id   AF-A0A9P8IGB3-F1
#
_cell.length_a   1.000
_cell.length_b   1.000
_cell.length_c   1.000
_cell.angle_alpha   90.00
_cell.angle_beta   90.00
_cell.angle_gamma   90.00
#
_symmetry.space_group_name_H-M   'P 1'
#
loop_
_entity.id
_entity.type
_entity.pdbx_description
1 polymer ?
#
loop_
_entity_poly.entity_id
_entity_poly.type
_entity_poly.pdbx_seq_one_letter_code
_entity_poly.pdbx_strand_id
1 'polypeptide(L)'
;MPVTFSVVNHPATAWTTSKVKTPENLLQKTSPRDYRRCQRIIRTSFTPSLLQENHISPSRNGFVWSAYHAYSQHHHLTIRPEDVWFSILTQISFFINANAEELRSFFVAHEGKKELTVFEAATLETANIGALAQQLAGLVSKNVKDPELGGWVMPSFSTTTDTDRVVASVLFMGAMQKYFSYRMRLSCGIPSVTLLGEISDWEAIFKRLDRLDQLGKEPTEFAEMLRPILKHMIMSFEKPEDAKVKRFWNTIAMRNSLGSGTDYITGWITAFCFWDEEGKPKYRSQTDVLAGIPYPSVDIDKVPLGVASVPVEINDNGNIINSKMVAGSFGIQATTMTEDNPIEETSSTRDGLRTRLDSYVDFQQESTEATGSDPELNAIQPLSGWLMYEDESKEAIEAREKERKALRDECGFEIVHYDDELGQYVSY
;
A
#
# COMPACT_ATOMS: atom_id res chain seq x y z
N MET A 1 19.54 11.56 -8.44
CA MET A 1 20.01 11.44 -7.05
C MET A 1 18.77 11.34 -6.18
N PRO A 2 18.65 10.28 -5.37
CA PRO A 2 17.58 10.12 -4.40
C PRO A 2 17.47 11.28 -3.40
N VAL A 3 16.32 11.38 -2.74
CA VAL A 3 16.11 12.30 -1.61
C VAL A 3 15.44 11.57 -0.45
N THR A 4 15.94 11.80 0.77
CA THR A 4 15.39 11.28 2.03
C THR A 4 15.07 12.45 2.96
N PHE A 5 13.90 12.44 3.60
CA PHE A 5 13.45 13.53 4.47
C PHE A 5 12.46 13.07 5.56
N SER A 6 12.57 13.66 6.75
CA SER A 6 11.74 13.31 7.91
C SER A 6 10.39 14.02 7.90
N VAL A 7 9.31 13.26 8.02
CA VAL A 7 7.91 13.71 7.86
C VAL A 7 7.22 13.89 9.21
N VAL A 8 7.58 13.11 10.23
CA VAL A 8 7.21 13.31 11.64
C VAL A 8 8.38 12.97 12.56
N ASN A 9 8.35 13.48 13.80
CA ASN A 9 9.42 13.26 14.79
C ASN A 9 9.02 12.20 15.82
N HIS A 10 9.07 10.93 15.41
CA HIS A 10 9.05 9.76 16.27
C HIS A 10 9.86 8.63 15.60
N PRO A 11 10.40 7.65 16.35
CA PRO A 11 11.10 6.52 15.74
C PRO A 11 10.22 5.71 14.79
N ALA A 12 10.85 4.93 13.91
CA ALA A 12 10.19 3.86 13.18
C ALA A 12 10.07 2.58 14.03
N THR A 13 9.23 1.63 13.60
CA THR A 13 9.03 0.33 14.27
C THR A 13 9.45 -0.84 13.39
N ALA A 14 9.82 -1.97 14.02
CA ALA A 14 10.07 -3.23 13.34
C ALA A 14 8.91 -3.71 12.44
N TRP A 15 9.21 -4.03 11.18
CA TRP A 15 8.34 -4.81 10.30
C TRP A 15 8.31 -6.29 10.73
N THR A 16 7.22 -6.70 11.38
CA THR A 16 7.07 -8.06 11.94
C THR A 16 6.37 -9.06 11.00
N THR A 17 5.84 -8.61 9.86
CA THR A 17 5.15 -9.50 8.91
C THR A 17 6.10 -10.55 8.35
N SER A 18 5.66 -11.81 8.29
CA SER A 18 6.52 -12.94 7.94
C SER A 18 7.12 -12.85 6.54
N LYS A 19 8.35 -13.36 6.40
CA LYS A 19 9.09 -13.53 5.15
C LYS A 19 8.54 -14.70 4.32
N VAL A 20 8.35 -14.48 3.03
CA VAL A 20 7.96 -15.51 2.07
C VAL A 20 9.15 -16.40 1.71
N LYS A 21 8.92 -17.70 1.52
CA LYS A 21 9.99 -18.69 1.24
C LYS A 21 10.05 -19.17 -0.21
N THR A 22 8.95 -19.07 -0.95
CA THR A 22 8.86 -19.55 -2.33
C THR A 22 7.97 -18.64 -3.19
N PRO A 23 8.12 -18.62 -4.52
CA PRO A 23 7.28 -17.82 -5.42
C PRO A 23 5.81 -18.25 -5.42
N GLU A 24 5.50 -19.51 -5.11
CA GLU A 24 4.13 -20.03 -5.00
C GLU A 24 3.42 -19.42 -3.77
N ASN A 25 4.12 -19.32 -2.63
CA ASN A 25 3.59 -18.67 -1.43
C ASN A 25 3.43 -17.14 -1.62
N LEU A 26 4.25 -16.54 -2.48
CA LEU A 26 4.11 -15.14 -2.89
C LEU A 26 2.83 -14.99 -3.72
N LEU A 27 2.68 -15.79 -4.79
CA LEU A 27 1.48 -15.79 -5.64
C LEU A 27 0.19 -16.08 -4.84
N GLN A 28 0.21 -17.03 -3.89
CA GLN A 28 -0.93 -17.39 -3.03
C GLN A 28 -1.54 -16.18 -2.31
N LYS A 29 -0.69 -15.24 -1.87
CA LYS A 29 -1.08 -14.06 -1.10
C LYS A 29 -1.24 -12.82 -1.96
N THR A 30 -0.52 -12.71 -3.08
CA THR A 30 -0.71 -11.65 -4.08
C THR A 30 -2.02 -11.84 -4.85
N SER A 31 -2.20 -12.97 -5.55
CA SER A 31 -3.41 -13.31 -6.29
C SER A 31 -3.88 -14.72 -5.94
N PRO A 32 -4.75 -14.87 -4.92
CA PRO A 32 -5.34 -16.15 -4.56
C PRO A 32 -6.14 -16.79 -5.70
N ARG A 33 -6.61 -16.00 -6.67
CA ARG A 33 -7.31 -16.48 -7.88
C ARG A 33 -6.35 -17.19 -8.82
N ASP A 34 -5.20 -16.59 -9.11
CA ASP A 34 -4.22 -17.17 -10.04
C ASP A 34 -3.47 -18.35 -9.41
N TYR A 35 -3.17 -18.26 -8.11
CA TYR A 35 -2.58 -19.38 -7.35
C TYR A 35 -3.42 -20.68 -7.45
N ARG A 36 -4.75 -20.60 -7.36
CA ARG A 36 -5.64 -21.77 -7.47
C ARG A 36 -5.60 -22.45 -8.84
N ARG A 37 -5.14 -21.75 -9.88
CA ARG A 37 -5.02 -22.24 -11.26
C ARG A 37 -3.62 -22.76 -11.57
N CYS A 38 -2.62 -22.25 -10.87
CA CYS A 38 -1.20 -22.53 -11.08
C CYS A 38 -0.85 -24.00 -10.80
N GLN A 39 -0.61 -24.76 -11.87
CA GLN A 39 -0.10 -26.14 -11.78
C GLN A 39 1.39 -26.15 -11.40
N ARG A 40 2.17 -25.25 -11.98
CA ARG A 40 3.57 -24.97 -11.61
C ARG A 40 4.01 -23.60 -12.12
N ILE A 41 4.98 -22.98 -11.45
CA ILE A 41 5.66 -21.79 -11.97
C ILE A 41 6.71 -22.21 -13.01
N ILE A 42 6.65 -21.61 -14.20
CA ILE A 42 7.54 -21.89 -15.35
C ILE A 42 8.77 -20.98 -15.28
N ARG A 43 8.56 -19.67 -15.04
CA ARG A 43 9.61 -18.64 -14.87
C ARG A 43 9.14 -17.56 -13.90
N THR A 44 10.09 -16.86 -13.27
CA THR A 44 9.81 -15.82 -12.28
C THR A 44 11.02 -14.90 -12.11
N SER A 45 10.79 -13.62 -11.81
CA SER A 45 11.83 -12.69 -11.31
C SER A 45 12.20 -12.97 -9.85
N PHE A 46 11.33 -13.66 -9.11
CA PHE A 46 11.52 -13.99 -7.70
C PHE A 46 12.37 -15.27 -7.58
N THR A 47 13.69 -15.14 -7.76
CA THR A 47 14.62 -16.27 -7.62
C THR A 47 14.68 -16.77 -6.16
N PRO A 48 15.06 -18.04 -5.92
CA PRO A 48 15.30 -18.53 -4.57
C PRO A 48 16.35 -17.71 -3.81
N SER A 49 17.38 -17.19 -4.51
CA SER A 49 18.39 -16.30 -3.92
C SER A 49 17.78 -14.98 -3.45
N LEU A 50 17.00 -14.29 -4.30
CA LEU A 50 16.31 -13.04 -3.94
C LEU A 50 15.41 -13.22 -2.70
N LEU A 51 14.64 -14.32 -2.65
CA LEU A 51 13.76 -14.64 -1.53
C LEU A 51 14.53 -15.12 -0.29
N GLN A 52 15.73 -15.67 -0.43
CA GLN A 52 16.58 -16.06 0.70
C GLN A 52 17.31 -14.85 1.29
N GLU A 53 17.82 -13.95 0.47
CA GLU A 53 18.61 -12.78 0.86
C GLU A 53 17.73 -11.66 1.45
N ASN A 54 16.57 -11.38 0.87
CA ASN A 54 15.76 -10.19 1.21
C ASN A 54 14.56 -10.54 2.11
N HIS A 55 14.13 -9.65 3.01
CA HIS A 55 12.91 -9.86 3.80
C HIS A 55 11.69 -9.41 3.01
N ILE A 56 11.07 -10.34 2.29
CA ILE A 56 9.93 -10.06 1.40
C ILE A 56 8.66 -10.63 2.02
N SER A 57 7.71 -9.76 2.37
CA SER A 57 6.35 -10.13 2.77
C SER A 57 5.39 -9.98 1.58
N PRO A 58 4.48 -10.92 1.33
CA PRO A 58 3.60 -10.84 0.16
C PRO A 58 2.41 -9.90 0.40
N SER A 59 1.89 -9.27 -0.66
CA SER A 59 0.75 -8.36 -0.57
C SER A 59 -0.11 -8.43 -1.84
N ARG A 60 -1.43 -8.24 -1.71
CA ARG A 60 -2.37 -8.07 -2.83
C ARG A 60 -2.04 -6.82 -3.67
N ASN A 61 -1.48 -5.79 -3.06
CA ASN A 61 -1.12 -4.53 -3.71
C ASN A 61 0.05 -3.88 -2.95
N GLY A 62 1.28 -4.25 -3.32
CA GLY A 62 2.48 -3.84 -2.57
C GLY A 62 2.58 -2.33 -2.36
N PHE A 63 2.30 -1.52 -3.38
CA PHE A 63 2.39 -0.05 -3.31
C PHE A 63 1.40 0.57 -2.31
N VAL A 64 0.10 0.30 -2.45
CA VAL A 64 -0.93 0.86 -1.57
C VAL A 64 -0.74 0.39 -0.13
N TRP A 65 -0.38 -0.89 0.06
CA TRP A 65 -0.16 -1.44 1.39
C TRP A 65 1.14 -0.93 2.04
N SER A 66 2.26 -0.80 1.31
CA SER A 66 3.47 -0.15 1.86
C SER A 66 3.18 1.26 2.37
N ALA A 67 2.46 2.06 1.60
CA ALA A 67 2.06 3.41 1.99
C ALA A 67 1.14 3.43 3.23
N TYR A 68 0.14 2.53 3.28
CA TYR A 68 -0.77 2.37 4.42
C TYR A 68 -0.04 1.92 5.70
N HIS A 69 0.84 0.91 5.60
CA HIS A 69 1.60 0.37 6.72
C HIS A 69 2.61 1.38 7.24
N ALA A 70 3.38 2.04 6.37
CA ALA A 70 4.34 3.07 6.78
C ALA A 70 3.68 4.19 7.60
N TYR A 71 2.49 4.63 7.19
CA TYR A 71 1.73 5.66 7.90
C TYR A 71 1.05 5.14 9.18
N SER A 72 0.44 3.96 9.13
CA SER A 72 -0.41 3.45 10.22
C SER A 72 0.35 2.63 11.28
N GLN A 73 1.58 2.22 10.99
CA GLN A 73 2.45 1.43 11.87
C GLN A 73 3.87 2.02 12.01
N HIS A 74 4.10 3.20 11.43
CA HIS A 74 5.34 3.97 11.59
C HIS A 74 6.59 3.25 11.05
N HIS A 75 6.64 2.94 9.76
CA HIS A 75 7.85 2.45 9.09
C HIS A 75 8.42 3.52 8.15
N HIS A 76 9.73 3.59 7.97
CA HIS A 76 10.32 4.44 6.92
C HIS A 76 9.84 3.94 5.54
N LEU A 77 9.43 4.84 4.65
CA LEU A 77 8.86 4.46 3.35
C LEU A 77 9.81 4.80 2.20
N THR A 78 10.27 3.79 1.47
CA THR A 78 11.07 3.98 0.25
C THR A 78 10.21 3.70 -0.99
N ILE A 79 10.30 4.58 -2.00
CA ILE A 79 9.49 4.52 -3.23
C ILE A 79 10.37 4.80 -4.45
N ARG A 80 10.24 3.97 -5.50
CA ARG A 80 10.86 4.22 -6.82
C ARG A 80 9.86 4.84 -7.81
N PRO A 81 10.34 5.51 -8.88
CA PRO A 81 9.49 5.95 -9.99
C PRO A 81 8.65 4.79 -10.57
N GLU A 82 9.23 3.59 -10.67
CA GLU A 82 8.57 2.37 -11.17
C GLU A 82 7.37 1.96 -10.33
N ASP A 83 7.44 2.02 -9.00
CA ASP A 83 6.36 1.52 -8.14
C ASP A 83 5.10 2.41 -8.24
N VAL A 84 5.30 3.72 -8.47
CA VAL A 84 4.23 4.66 -8.79
C VAL A 84 3.72 4.46 -10.22
N TRP A 85 4.61 4.33 -11.20
CA TRP A 85 4.22 4.16 -12.60
C TRP A 85 3.52 2.83 -12.88
N PHE A 86 3.97 1.72 -12.29
CA PHE A 86 3.28 0.43 -12.39
C PHE A 86 1.93 0.45 -11.69
N SER A 87 1.78 1.15 -10.57
CA SER A 87 0.48 1.32 -9.92
C SER A 87 -0.51 2.11 -10.79
N ILE A 88 -0.03 3.12 -11.51
CA ILE A 88 -0.81 3.85 -12.54
C ILE A 88 -1.19 2.92 -13.69
N LEU A 89 -0.25 2.12 -14.22
CA LEU A 89 -0.51 1.16 -15.31
C LEU A 89 -1.50 0.06 -14.90
N THR A 90 -1.43 -0.47 -13.67
CA THR A 90 -2.38 -1.48 -13.18
C THR A 90 -3.79 -0.90 -13.13
N GLN A 91 -3.97 0.32 -12.62
CA GLN A 91 -5.26 1.02 -12.62
C GLN A 91 -5.79 1.27 -14.04
N ILE A 92 -4.95 1.76 -14.95
CA ILE A 92 -5.30 1.92 -16.37
C ILE A 92 -5.66 0.56 -17.00
N SER A 93 -5.03 -0.54 -16.59
CA SER A 93 -5.35 -1.87 -17.13
C SER A 93 -6.78 -2.30 -16.80
N PHE A 94 -7.32 -1.95 -15.62
CA PHE A 94 -8.72 -2.23 -15.29
C PHE A 94 -9.66 -1.42 -16.19
N PHE A 95 -9.42 -0.12 -16.36
CA PHE A 95 -10.20 0.75 -17.26
C PHE A 95 -10.14 0.29 -18.73
N ILE A 96 -8.94 0.01 -19.26
CA ILE A 96 -8.76 -0.45 -20.64
C ILE A 96 -9.41 -1.81 -20.85
N ASN A 97 -9.30 -2.73 -19.89
CA ASN A 97 -9.99 -4.02 -19.99
C ASN A 97 -11.51 -3.83 -19.96
N ALA A 98 -12.06 -3.05 -19.02
CA ALA A 98 -13.50 -2.80 -18.92
C ALA A 98 -14.08 -2.23 -20.21
N ASN A 99 -13.46 -1.16 -20.71
CA ASN A 99 -13.91 -0.37 -21.86
C ASN A 99 -13.22 -0.81 -23.17
N ALA A 100 -12.74 -2.05 -23.25
CA ALA A 100 -12.03 -2.59 -24.42
C ALA A 100 -12.85 -2.52 -25.72
N GLU A 101 -14.19 -2.45 -25.60
CA GLU A 101 -15.11 -2.27 -26.72
C GLU A 101 -15.10 -0.85 -27.28
N GLU A 102 -15.14 0.16 -26.41
CA GLU A 102 -15.20 1.57 -26.79
C GLU A 102 -13.82 2.09 -27.22
N LEU A 103 -12.80 1.71 -26.45
CA LEU A 103 -11.39 2.00 -26.72
C LEU A 103 -10.83 1.18 -27.89
N ARG A 104 -11.60 0.22 -28.43
CA ARG A 104 -11.23 -0.61 -29.59
C ARG A 104 -10.62 0.22 -30.70
N SER A 105 -11.35 1.23 -31.19
CA SER A 105 -10.91 2.06 -32.32
C SER A 105 -9.61 2.85 -32.08
N PHE A 106 -9.18 2.96 -30.81
CA PHE A 106 -7.92 3.58 -30.39
C PHE A 106 -6.74 2.58 -30.36
N PHE A 107 -7.00 1.26 -30.37
CA PHE A 107 -5.99 0.21 -30.17
C PHE A 107 -6.05 -0.98 -31.18
N VAL A 108 -7.23 -1.54 -31.48
CA VAL A 108 -7.46 -2.79 -32.27
C VAL A 108 -8.83 -2.77 -33.02
N ALA A 109 -9.42 -3.92 -33.41
CA ALA A 109 -10.55 -3.97 -34.36
C ALA A 109 -11.59 -5.14 -34.24
N HIS A 110 -11.81 -5.76 -33.06
CA HIS A 110 -12.70 -6.95 -32.89
C HIS A 110 -13.23 -7.18 -31.44
N GLU A 111 -14.43 -7.80 -31.23
CA GLU A 111 -15.42 -7.49 -30.13
C GLU A 111 -15.86 -8.59 -29.10
N GLY A 112 -16.20 -8.23 -27.82
CA GLY A 112 -17.10 -8.96 -26.85
C GLY A 112 -16.72 -9.10 -25.32
N LYS A 113 -17.65 -8.90 -24.30
CA LYS A 113 -17.44 -9.02 -22.80
C LYS A 113 -18.69 -9.17 -21.82
N LYS A 114 -18.53 -9.64 -20.52
CA LYS A 114 -19.24 -9.21 -19.23
C LYS A 114 -18.68 -9.72 -17.82
N GLU A 115 -19.29 -9.36 -16.65
CA GLU A 115 -18.82 -9.15 -15.19
C GLU A 115 -19.09 -10.28 -14.09
N LEU A 116 -18.91 -10.29 -12.71
CA LEU A 116 -18.31 -9.56 -11.49
C LEU A 116 -18.17 -10.58 -10.24
N THR A 117 -17.96 -10.45 -8.88
CA THR A 117 -17.88 -9.50 -7.66
C THR A 117 -17.30 -10.33 -6.40
N VAL A 118 -17.01 -10.05 -5.07
CA VAL A 118 -16.93 -8.99 -3.95
C VAL A 118 -15.80 -9.42 -2.89
N PHE A 119 -15.59 -9.17 -1.54
CA PHE A 119 -16.26 -8.59 -0.29
C PHE A 119 -15.28 -8.04 0.86
N GLU A 120 -15.39 -8.37 2.20
CA GLU A 120 -14.89 -7.67 3.48
C GLU A 120 -14.36 -8.62 4.65
N ALA A 121 -13.81 -8.34 5.90
CA ALA A 121 -13.49 -7.17 6.83
C ALA A 121 -12.47 -7.43 8.04
N ALA A 122 -11.79 -6.37 8.60
CA ALA A 122 -11.15 -6.13 9.97
C ALA A 122 -9.80 -6.84 10.43
N THR A 123 -9.05 -6.64 11.57
CA THR A 123 -9.14 -6.04 12.98
C THR A 123 -7.79 -5.39 13.55
N LEU A 124 -7.42 -5.42 14.89
CA LEU A 124 -6.15 -4.88 15.57
C LEU A 124 -5.92 -5.19 17.12
N GLU A 125 -4.68 -5.15 17.69
CA GLU A 125 -4.35 -4.98 19.16
C GLU A 125 -2.97 -4.29 19.50
N THR A 126 -2.79 -3.80 20.75
CA THR A 126 -1.60 -3.18 21.45
C THR A 126 -1.20 -1.69 21.22
N ALA A 127 -0.95 -0.92 22.30
CA ALA A 127 -0.41 0.46 22.30
C ALA A 127 0.08 0.93 23.71
N ASN A 128 0.97 1.93 23.79
CA ASN A 128 1.49 2.51 25.06
C ASN A 128 0.74 3.78 25.50
N ILE A 129 0.32 3.84 26.76
CA ILE A 129 -0.67 4.82 27.28
C ILE A 129 -0.01 6.06 27.93
N GLY A 130 1.22 5.96 28.44
CA GLY A 130 1.79 6.97 29.34
C GLY A 130 2.01 8.36 28.72
N ALA A 131 2.60 8.41 27.52
CA ALA A 131 2.94 9.68 26.86
C ALA A 131 1.70 10.49 26.43
N LEU A 132 0.62 9.81 26.05
CA LEU A 132 -0.62 10.43 25.56
C LEU A 132 -1.35 11.22 26.66
N ALA A 133 -1.21 10.81 27.92
CA ALA A 133 -1.80 11.52 29.07
C ALA A 133 -1.16 12.90 29.31
N GLN A 134 0.17 13.02 29.19
CA GLN A 134 0.87 14.29 29.37
C GLN A 134 0.49 15.30 28.27
N GLN A 135 0.36 14.85 27.02
CA GLN A 135 -0.05 15.69 25.90
C GLN A 135 -1.48 16.24 26.06
N LEU A 136 -2.41 15.42 26.54
CA LEU A 136 -3.80 15.84 26.78
C LEU A 136 -3.91 16.87 27.91
N ALA A 137 -3.16 16.72 29.01
CA ALA A 137 -3.12 17.72 30.08
C ALA A 137 -2.61 19.08 29.58
N GLY A 138 -1.57 19.10 28.73
CA GLY A 138 -1.06 20.32 28.09
C GLY A 138 -2.06 21.02 27.14
N LEU A 139 -3.09 20.31 26.65
CA LEU A 139 -4.20 20.91 25.89
C LEU A 139 -5.27 21.50 26.80
N VAL A 140 -5.54 20.90 27.97
CA VAL A 140 -6.43 21.48 28.99
C VAL A 140 -5.88 22.83 29.47
N SER A 141 -4.57 22.90 29.77
CA SER A 141 -3.88 24.13 30.20
C SER A 141 -4.00 25.29 29.20
N LYS A 142 -4.17 25.01 27.90
CA LYS A 142 -4.31 26.02 26.85
C LYS A 142 -5.74 26.51 26.63
N ASN A 143 -6.73 25.90 27.28
CA ASN A 143 -8.15 26.19 27.10
C ASN A 143 -8.87 26.59 28.40
N VAL A 144 -8.12 26.72 29.50
CA VAL A 144 -8.57 27.38 30.74
C VAL A 144 -8.31 28.90 30.68
N LYS A 145 -9.04 29.70 31.47
CA LYS A 145 -8.91 31.17 31.47
C LYS A 145 -7.60 31.69 32.08
N ASP A 146 -6.91 30.86 32.84
CA ASP A 146 -5.64 31.16 33.50
C ASP A 146 -4.53 30.33 32.83
N PRO A 147 -3.60 30.96 32.10
CA PRO A 147 -2.52 30.25 31.40
C PRO A 147 -1.43 29.71 32.34
N GLU A 148 -1.32 30.21 33.58
CA GLU A 148 -0.32 29.76 34.56
C GLU A 148 -0.79 28.50 35.31
N LEU A 149 -2.11 28.25 35.37
CA LEU A 149 -2.72 27.09 36.03
C LEU A 149 -2.08 25.76 35.60
N GLY A 150 -1.71 25.62 34.32
CA GLY A 150 -1.03 24.42 33.82
C GLY A 150 0.36 24.19 34.40
N GLY A 151 1.11 25.27 34.67
CA GLY A 151 2.40 25.20 35.35
C GLY A 151 2.24 24.95 36.85
N TRP A 152 1.20 25.51 37.47
CA TRP A 152 0.91 25.33 38.90
C TRP A 152 0.51 23.90 39.29
N VAL A 153 -0.20 23.17 38.42
CA VAL A 153 -0.61 21.77 38.70
C VAL A 153 0.51 20.75 38.45
N MET A 154 1.50 21.07 37.62
CA MET A 154 2.58 20.14 37.27
C MET A 154 3.69 20.13 38.35
N PRO A 155 4.05 18.96 38.93
CA PRO A 155 5.07 18.90 39.96
C PRO A 155 6.48 19.17 39.41
N SER A 156 7.27 19.92 40.17
CA SER A 156 8.68 20.23 39.87
C SER A 156 9.56 20.10 41.10
N PHE A 157 9.27 19.12 41.97
CA PHE A 157 10.02 18.89 43.21
C PHE A 157 11.31 18.11 42.92
N SER A 158 12.27 18.16 43.85
CA SER A 158 13.56 17.44 43.73
C SER A 158 13.44 15.91 43.69
N THR A 159 12.25 15.36 43.97
CA THR A 159 11.94 13.92 43.90
C THR A 159 10.97 13.56 42.77
N THR A 160 10.59 14.50 41.91
CA THR A 160 9.58 14.27 40.85
C THR A 160 10.13 13.42 39.70
N THR A 161 9.54 12.24 39.51
CA THR A 161 9.77 11.35 38.38
C THR A 161 8.83 11.66 37.20
N ASP A 162 9.09 11.08 36.03
CA ASP A 162 8.17 11.21 34.89
C ASP A 162 6.83 10.50 35.12
N THR A 163 6.82 9.44 35.94
CA THR A 163 5.58 8.80 36.42
C THR A 163 4.73 9.80 37.20
N ASP A 164 5.32 10.59 38.09
CA ASP A 164 4.59 11.62 38.86
C ASP A 164 4.02 12.71 37.93
N ARG A 165 4.73 13.05 36.85
CA ARG A 165 4.24 13.96 35.81
C ARG A 165 3.06 13.37 35.02
N VAL A 166 3.09 12.07 34.70
CA VAL A 166 1.92 11.36 34.13
C VAL A 166 0.74 11.38 35.11
N VAL A 167 0.96 11.06 36.39
CA VAL A 167 -0.09 11.05 37.42
C VAL A 167 -0.72 12.43 37.59
N ALA A 168 0.08 13.49 37.71
CA ALA A 168 -0.43 14.87 37.78
C ALA A 168 -1.23 15.27 36.53
N SER A 169 -0.77 14.86 35.34
CA SER A 169 -1.48 15.09 34.08
C SER A 169 -2.88 14.46 34.08
N VAL A 170 -2.99 13.18 34.47
CA VAL A 170 -4.25 12.45 34.54
C VAL A 170 -5.18 13.05 35.61
N LEU A 171 -4.65 13.43 36.78
CA LEU A 171 -5.43 14.07 37.84
C LEU A 171 -5.99 15.43 37.40
N PHE A 172 -5.20 16.24 36.67
CA PHE A 172 -5.67 17.51 36.12
C PHE A 172 -6.79 17.34 35.09
N MET A 173 -6.61 16.39 34.16
CA MET A 173 -7.66 16.03 33.20
C MET A 173 -8.93 15.54 33.92
N GLY A 174 -8.78 14.71 34.96
CA GLY A 174 -9.86 14.21 35.80
C GLY A 174 -10.62 15.32 36.54
N ALA A 175 -9.92 16.35 37.02
CA ALA A 175 -10.56 17.53 37.62
C ALA A 175 -11.39 18.33 36.57
N MET A 176 -10.91 18.40 35.32
CA MET A 176 -11.52 19.20 34.26
C MET A 176 -12.50 18.42 33.36
N GLN A 177 -12.79 17.14 33.67
CA GLN A 177 -13.67 16.26 32.88
C GLN A 177 -15.13 16.73 32.72
N LYS A 178 -15.56 17.73 33.50
CA LYS A 178 -16.90 18.36 33.35
C LYS A 178 -16.93 19.48 32.32
N TYR A 179 -15.76 19.92 31.83
CA TYR A 179 -15.61 21.04 30.89
C TYR A 179 -15.03 20.59 29.54
N PHE A 180 -14.29 19.48 29.49
CA PHE A 180 -13.69 18.93 28.28
C PHE A 180 -14.01 17.44 28.11
N SER A 181 -14.22 17.02 26.86
CA SER A 181 -14.35 15.61 26.48
C SER A 181 -13.03 15.11 25.89
N TYR A 182 -12.44 14.10 26.50
CA TYR A 182 -11.18 13.51 26.04
C TYR A 182 -11.45 12.36 25.08
N ARG A 183 -10.89 12.45 23.86
CA ARG A 183 -10.86 11.36 22.88
C ARG A 183 -9.44 11.18 22.41
N MET A 184 -8.91 9.97 22.55
CA MET A 184 -7.59 9.60 22.05
C MET A 184 -7.77 9.01 20.65
N ARG A 185 -7.14 9.63 19.65
CA ARG A 185 -6.72 8.93 18.43
C ARG A 185 -5.24 8.60 18.61
N LEU A 186 -4.85 7.37 18.33
CA LEU A 186 -3.44 7.00 18.27
C LEU A 186 -2.77 7.80 17.13
N SER A 187 -1.49 8.09 17.28
CA SER A 187 -0.71 8.75 16.23
C SER A 187 -0.64 7.88 14.98
N CYS A 188 -0.81 8.50 13.81
CA CYS A 188 -0.43 7.93 12.53
C CYS A 188 0.46 8.96 11.81
N GLY A 189 1.45 8.49 11.06
CA GLY A 189 2.49 9.31 10.44
C GLY A 189 3.67 8.45 9.99
N ILE A 190 4.25 8.79 8.82
CA ILE A 190 5.47 8.16 8.32
C ILE A 190 6.68 8.87 8.95
N PRO A 191 7.62 8.17 9.62
CA PRO A 191 8.83 8.76 10.19
C PRO A 191 9.65 9.55 9.15
N SER A 192 10.09 8.88 8.08
CA SER A 192 10.73 9.52 6.92
C SER A 192 10.36 8.82 5.61
N VAL A 193 10.50 9.56 4.51
CA VAL A 193 10.27 9.07 3.16
C VAL A 193 11.56 9.19 2.36
N THR A 194 11.88 8.16 1.58
CA THR A 194 12.96 8.14 0.58
C THR A 194 12.35 7.98 -0.82
N LEU A 195 12.60 8.96 -1.69
CA LEU A 195 12.26 8.85 -3.12
C LEU A 195 13.55 8.54 -3.90
N LEU A 196 13.56 7.40 -4.59
CA LEU A 196 14.68 6.94 -5.41
C LEU A 196 14.63 7.53 -6.84
N GLY A 197 15.70 7.31 -7.61
CA GLY A 197 15.86 7.80 -8.97
C GLY A 197 16.34 9.26 -9.06
N GLU A 198 15.97 9.94 -10.13
CA GLU A 198 16.24 11.37 -10.37
C GLU A 198 14.92 12.16 -10.50
N ILE A 199 14.95 13.46 -10.17
CA ILE A 199 13.76 14.35 -10.31
C ILE A 199 13.18 14.33 -11.73
N SER A 200 14.01 14.11 -12.74
CA SER A 200 13.63 13.92 -14.15
C SER A 200 12.74 12.71 -14.41
N ASP A 201 12.85 11.64 -13.62
CA ASP A 201 12.00 10.45 -13.75
C ASP A 201 10.58 10.75 -13.25
N TRP A 202 10.49 11.47 -12.13
CA TRP A 202 9.24 11.96 -11.56
C TRP A 202 8.57 12.99 -12.48
N GLU A 203 9.35 13.90 -13.11
CA GLU A 203 8.85 14.75 -14.20
C GLU A 203 8.38 13.95 -15.41
N ALA A 204 9.09 12.88 -15.80
CA ALA A 204 8.71 12.05 -16.94
C ALA A 204 7.38 11.31 -16.69
N ILE A 205 7.15 10.85 -15.45
CA ILE A 205 5.85 10.30 -15.04
C ILE A 205 4.77 11.39 -15.10
N PHE A 206 5.03 12.60 -14.61
CA PHE A 206 4.08 13.71 -14.70
C PHE A 206 3.68 14.04 -16.14
N LYS A 207 4.66 14.11 -17.06
CA LYS A 207 4.44 14.37 -18.49
C LYS A 207 3.72 13.22 -19.22
N ARG A 208 3.81 11.97 -18.71
CA ARG A 208 3.05 10.82 -19.26
C ARG A 208 1.55 10.91 -18.96
N LEU A 209 1.11 11.66 -17.94
CA LEU A 209 -0.31 11.82 -17.61
C LEU A 209 -1.11 12.49 -18.74
N ASP A 210 -0.47 13.33 -19.57
CA ASP A 210 -1.11 14.02 -20.71
C ASP A 210 -1.60 13.06 -21.83
N ARG A 211 -1.28 11.76 -21.72
CA ARG A 211 -1.86 10.70 -22.55
C ARG A 211 -3.15 10.10 -21.99
N LEU A 212 -3.42 10.25 -20.71
CA LEU A 212 -4.65 9.73 -20.08
C LEU A 212 -5.86 10.57 -20.50
N ASP A 213 -5.68 11.88 -20.59
CA ASP A 213 -6.70 12.83 -21.09
C ASP A 213 -7.20 12.48 -22.52
N GLN A 214 -6.47 11.64 -23.26
CA GLN A 214 -6.79 11.18 -24.61
C GLN A 214 -7.65 9.90 -24.62
N LEU A 215 -7.80 9.23 -23.46
CA LEU A 215 -8.56 7.98 -23.28
C LEU A 215 -10.00 8.22 -22.77
N GLY A 216 -10.43 9.48 -22.64
CA GLY A 216 -11.79 9.86 -22.27
C GLY A 216 -11.92 10.42 -20.85
N LYS A 217 -13.18 10.54 -20.40
CA LYS A 217 -13.55 11.30 -19.19
C LYS A 217 -12.98 10.73 -17.90
N GLU A 218 -13.14 9.44 -17.63
CA GLU A 218 -12.64 8.83 -16.38
C GLU A 218 -11.10 8.83 -16.30
N PRO A 219 -10.33 8.49 -17.36
CA PRO A 219 -8.88 8.66 -17.34
C PRO A 219 -8.41 10.11 -17.16
N THR A 220 -9.17 11.09 -17.64
CA THR A 220 -8.92 12.52 -17.34
C THR A 220 -9.11 12.80 -15.84
N GLU A 221 -10.22 12.36 -15.25
CA GLU A 221 -10.49 12.51 -13.81
C GLU A 221 -9.43 11.79 -12.93
N PHE A 222 -8.91 10.65 -13.39
CA PHE A 222 -7.79 9.95 -12.76
C PHE A 222 -6.49 10.77 -12.86
N ALA A 223 -6.15 11.28 -14.05
CA ALA A 223 -4.99 12.14 -14.26
C ALA A 223 -5.04 13.40 -13.39
N GLU A 224 -6.20 14.03 -13.26
CA GLU A 224 -6.43 15.17 -12.37
C GLU A 224 -6.05 14.86 -10.91
N MET A 225 -6.38 13.67 -10.38
CA MET A 225 -5.98 13.25 -9.03
C MET A 225 -4.48 12.94 -8.89
N LEU A 226 -3.83 12.45 -9.95
CA LEU A 226 -2.39 12.13 -9.96
C LEU A 226 -1.51 13.38 -10.10
N ARG A 227 -1.97 14.39 -10.86
CA ARG A 227 -1.24 15.65 -11.10
C ARG A 227 -0.79 16.39 -9.81
N PRO A 228 -1.60 16.55 -8.74
CA PRO A 228 -1.14 17.15 -7.49
C PRO A 228 -0.23 16.22 -6.66
N ILE A 229 -0.41 14.89 -6.72
CA ILE A 229 0.45 13.91 -6.03
C ILE A 229 1.88 14.03 -6.56
N LEU A 230 2.05 13.90 -7.88
CA LEU A 230 3.36 13.98 -8.53
C LEU A 230 4.02 15.35 -8.36
N LYS A 231 3.24 16.45 -8.34
CA LYS A 231 3.77 17.79 -8.02
C LYS A 231 4.37 17.86 -6.62
N HIS A 232 3.77 17.23 -5.61
CA HIS A 232 4.35 17.19 -4.27
C HIS A 232 5.53 16.21 -4.16
N MET A 233 5.53 15.10 -4.92
CA MET A 233 6.70 14.22 -5.04
C MET A 233 7.90 14.96 -5.65
N ILE A 234 7.72 15.67 -6.76
CA ILE A 234 8.76 16.52 -7.38
C ILE A 234 9.22 17.62 -6.40
N MET A 235 8.28 18.30 -5.72
CA MET A 235 8.59 19.30 -4.69
C MET A 235 9.37 18.71 -3.50
N SER A 236 9.27 17.40 -3.23
CA SER A 236 10.03 16.74 -2.17
C SER A 236 11.53 16.65 -2.49
N PHE A 237 11.92 16.66 -3.77
CA PHE A 237 13.33 16.81 -4.18
C PHE A 237 13.81 18.26 -4.06
N GLU A 238 12.99 19.23 -4.47
CA GLU A 238 13.37 20.65 -4.42
C GLU A 238 13.45 21.22 -2.99
N LYS A 239 12.49 20.84 -2.14
CA LYS A 239 12.19 21.47 -0.86
C LYS A 239 11.71 20.44 0.18
N PRO A 240 12.50 19.39 0.50
CA PRO A 240 12.11 18.33 1.44
C PRO A 240 11.60 18.84 2.79
N GLU A 241 12.16 19.95 3.28
CA GLU A 241 11.81 20.55 4.57
C GLU A 241 10.58 21.47 4.55
N ASP A 242 9.95 21.73 3.40
CA ASP A 242 8.76 22.59 3.32
C ASP A 242 7.57 21.95 4.06
N ALA A 243 6.89 22.74 4.90
CA ALA A 243 5.73 22.30 5.66
C ALA A 243 4.59 21.74 4.77
N LYS A 244 4.51 22.13 3.49
CA LYS A 244 3.59 21.55 2.49
C LYS A 244 3.97 20.12 2.11
N VAL A 245 5.26 19.82 1.95
CA VAL A 245 5.76 18.46 1.70
C VAL A 245 5.45 17.58 2.92
N LYS A 246 5.82 18.03 4.12
CA LYS A 246 5.54 17.27 5.36
C LYS A 246 4.03 17.09 5.62
N ARG A 247 3.20 18.09 5.30
CA ARG A 247 1.73 17.95 5.35
C ARG A 247 1.20 16.97 4.30
N PHE A 248 1.69 17.03 3.07
CA PHE A 248 1.28 16.11 2.00
C PHE A 248 1.54 14.65 2.37
N TRP A 249 2.76 14.32 2.82
CA TRP A 249 3.09 12.95 3.24
C TRP A 249 2.31 12.50 4.49
N ASN A 250 1.97 13.41 5.40
CA ASN A 250 1.05 13.14 6.51
C ASN A 250 -0.45 13.02 6.12
N THR A 251 -0.77 13.07 4.82
CA THR A 251 -2.12 12.81 4.27
C THR A 251 -2.16 11.68 3.25
N ILE A 252 -1.12 10.83 3.22
CA ILE A 252 -0.99 9.70 2.29
C ILE A 252 -2.10 8.66 2.47
N ALA A 253 -2.33 8.21 3.71
CA ALA A 253 -3.33 7.23 4.07
C ALA A 253 -4.01 7.67 5.39
N MET A 254 -5.20 7.15 5.69
CA MET A 254 -5.82 7.21 7.02
C MET A 254 -6.91 6.13 7.13
N ARG A 255 -6.84 5.28 8.16
CA ARG A 255 -7.87 4.29 8.51
C ARG A 255 -9.03 4.99 9.23
N ASN A 256 -10.18 5.07 8.58
CA ASN A 256 -11.45 5.50 9.18
C ASN A 256 -12.28 4.26 9.52
N SER A 257 -12.32 3.91 10.81
CA SER A 257 -13.26 2.91 11.30
C SER A 257 -14.60 3.56 11.59
N LEU A 258 -15.68 3.01 11.01
CA LEU A 258 -17.06 3.46 11.27
C LEU A 258 -17.74 2.64 12.38
N GLY A 259 -17.01 1.73 13.03
CA GLY A 259 -17.42 1.09 14.29
C GLY A 259 -18.45 -0.03 14.17
N SER A 260 -18.64 -0.64 12.99
CA SER A 260 -19.60 -1.75 12.78
C SER A 260 -19.17 -2.78 11.72
N GLY A 261 -17.86 -2.99 11.53
CA GLY A 261 -17.30 -4.06 10.69
C GLY A 261 -16.37 -3.53 9.58
N THR A 262 -16.88 -2.68 8.70
CA THR A 262 -16.11 -2.12 7.58
C THR A 262 -15.17 -0.99 8.05
N ASP A 263 -13.88 -1.11 7.69
CA ASP A 263 -12.88 -0.05 7.82
C ASP A 263 -12.55 0.52 6.44
N TYR A 264 -12.36 1.84 6.36
CA TYR A 264 -12.07 2.54 5.10
C TYR A 264 -10.67 3.17 5.13
N ILE A 265 -9.94 3.05 4.03
CA ILE A 265 -8.75 3.82 3.73
C ILE A 265 -9.18 5.12 3.02
N THR A 266 -8.65 6.24 3.51
CA THR A 266 -8.75 7.58 2.92
C THR A 266 -7.34 8.19 2.79
N GLY A 267 -7.21 9.41 2.28
CA GLY A 267 -5.90 10.02 1.96
C GLY A 267 -5.49 9.78 0.51
N TRP A 268 -4.48 10.51 0.01
CA TRP A 268 -4.22 10.59 -1.44
C TRP A 268 -3.78 9.27 -2.09
N ILE A 269 -3.34 8.26 -1.33
CA ILE A 269 -3.02 6.93 -1.85
C ILE A 269 -4.22 6.26 -2.53
N THR A 270 -5.45 6.62 -2.17
CA THR A 270 -6.66 6.02 -2.75
C THR A 270 -6.90 6.40 -4.21
N ALA A 271 -6.19 7.38 -4.77
CA ALA A 271 -6.17 7.59 -6.21
C ALA A 271 -5.66 6.36 -6.97
N PHE A 272 -4.69 5.62 -6.40
CA PHE A 272 -4.19 4.36 -6.96
C PHE A 272 -5.18 3.17 -6.80
N CYS A 273 -6.40 3.47 -6.33
CA CYS A 273 -7.55 2.59 -6.22
C CYS A 273 -8.79 3.21 -6.90
N PHE A 274 -8.62 4.12 -7.87
CA PHE A 274 -9.72 4.84 -8.52
C PHE A 274 -10.75 3.91 -9.18
N TRP A 275 -10.32 2.85 -9.86
CA TRP A 275 -11.19 1.78 -10.35
C TRP A 275 -11.11 0.53 -9.46
N ASP A 276 -12.17 -0.28 -9.45
CA ASP A 276 -12.09 -1.69 -9.02
C ASP A 276 -11.43 -2.59 -10.09
N GLU A 277 -11.28 -3.88 -9.79
CA GLU A 277 -10.58 -4.85 -10.65
C GLU A 277 -11.32 -5.11 -11.98
N GLU A 278 -12.57 -4.65 -12.06
CA GLU A 278 -13.48 -4.75 -13.19
C GLU A 278 -13.71 -3.40 -13.90
N GLY A 279 -12.96 -2.37 -13.50
CA GLY A 279 -12.83 -1.08 -14.19
C GLY A 279 -13.96 -0.08 -13.95
N LYS A 280 -14.73 -0.22 -12.86
CA LYS A 280 -15.76 0.77 -12.46
C LYS A 280 -15.17 1.80 -11.50
N PRO A 281 -15.41 3.12 -11.71
CA PRO A 281 -14.83 4.16 -10.87
C PRO A 281 -15.48 4.17 -9.48
N LYS A 282 -14.65 4.18 -8.43
CA LYS A 282 -15.10 4.26 -7.04
C LYS A 282 -15.60 5.68 -6.71
N TYR A 283 -16.62 5.75 -5.87
CA TYR A 283 -17.20 7.02 -5.42
C TYR A 283 -16.16 7.90 -4.70
N ARG A 284 -16.11 9.20 -5.05
CA ARG A 284 -15.18 10.19 -4.51
C ARG A 284 -15.90 11.08 -3.49
N SER A 285 -15.43 11.10 -2.25
CA SER A 285 -16.06 11.92 -1.21
C SER A 285 -15.58 13.37 -1.28
N GLN A 286 -16.51 14.32 -1.11
CA GLN A 286 -16.16 15.75 -1.00
C GLN A 286 -15.45 16.11 0.33
N THR A 287 -15.30 15.15 1.26
CA THR A 287 -14.56 15.31 2.53
C THR A 287 -13.05 15.14 2.38
N ASP A 288 -12.61 14.26 1.49
CA ASP A 288 -11.24 13.78 1.42
C ASP A 288 -10.53 14.44 0.23
N VAL A 289 -10.04 15.66 0.46
CA VAL A 289 -9.65 16.61 -0.60
C VAL A 289 -8.18 17.01 -0.50
N LEU A 290 -7.41 16.78 -1.57
CA LEU A 290 -6.06 17.35 -1.76
C LEU A 290 -6.11 18.38 -2.90
N ALA A 291 -5.57 19.57 -2.65
CA ALA A 291 -5.49 20.67 -3.62
C ALA A 291 -6.83 21.08 -4.30
N GLY A 292 -7.98 20.79 -3.65
CA GLY A 292 -9.32 21.06 -4.19
C GLY A 292 -9.96 19.89 -4.95
N ILE A 293 -9.23 18.78 -5.14
CA ILE A 293 -9.69 17.59 -5.85
C ILE A 293 -10.13 16.52 -4.83
N PRO A 294 -11.33 15.92 -4.95
CA PRO A 294 -11.80 14.85 -4.06
C PRO A 294 -11.23 13.47 -4.45
N TYR A 295 -10.96 12.65 -3.44
CA TYR A 295 -10.37 11.31 -3.59
C TYR A 295 -11.37 10.20 -3.21
N PRO A 296 -11.17 8.95 -3.69
CA PRO A 296 -11.98 7.82 -3.26
C PRO A 296 -11.85 7.53 -1.76
N SER A 297 -12.94 7.08 -1.13
CA SER A 297 -12.87 6.35 0.14
C SER A 297 -12.95 4.86 -0.19
N VAL A 298 -11.97 4.08 0.28
CA VAL A 298 -11.75 2.70 -0.18
C VAL A 298 -11.90 1.75 0.99
N ASP A 299 -12.97 0.96 0.96
CA ASP A 299 -13.13 -0.22 1.82
C ASP A 299 -11.85 -1.10 1.75
N ILE A 300 -11.32 -1.43 2.92
CA ILE A 300 -10.01 -2.05 3.12
C ILE A 300 -9.82 -3.39 2.38
N ASP A 301 -10.88 -4.16 2.17
CA ASP A 301 -10.82 -5.45 1.46
C ASP A 301 -11.09 -5.32 -0.05
N LYS A 302 -11.68 -4.18 -0.44
CA LYS A 302 -11.94 -3.76 -1.83
C LYS A 302 -10.84 -2.86 -2.41
N VAL A 303 -9.66 -2.84 -1.77
CA VAL A 303 -8.39 -2.40 -2.38
C VAL A 303 -8.07 -3.35 -3.54
N PRO A 304 -8.00 -2.86 -4.80
CA PRO A 304 -7.80 -3.71 -5.97
C PRO A 304 -6.38 -4.28 -6.00
N LEU A 305 -6.22 -5.44 -6.66
CA LEU A 305 -4.92 -6.05 -6.95
C LEU A 305 -3.91 -5.05 -7.54
N GLY A 306 -2.66 -5.10 -7.07
CA GLY A 306 -1.52 -4.35 -7.60
C GLY A 306 -0.83 -5.03 -8.79
N VAL A 307 -1.38 -6.13 -9.30
CA VAL A 307 -0.86 -6.92 -10.41
C VAL A 307 -1.87 -7.04 -11.55
N ALA A 308 -1.36 -6.97 -12.78
CA ALA A 308 -2.08 -7.36 -13.98
C ALA A 308 -1.68 -8.79 -14.41
N SER A 309 -2.50 -9.44 -15.21
CA SER A 309 -2.19 -10.79 -15.73
C SER A 309 -2.73 -11.02 -17.13
N VAL A 310 -2.00 -11.81 -17.92
CA VAL A 310 -2.26 -12.06 -19.35
C VAL A 310 -2.08 -13.55 -19.67
N PRO A 311 -3.01 -14.21 -20.39
CA PRO A 311 -2.81 -15.57 -20.87
C PRO A 311 -1.74 -15.61 -21.96
N VAL A 312 -0.90 -16.65 -21.95
CA VAL A 312 0.19 -16.86 -22.91
C VAL A 312 0.21 -18.33 -23.30
N GLU A 313 0.13 -18.62 -24.60
CA GLU A 313 0.33 -19.97 -25.12
C GLU A 313 1.82 -20.18 -25.45
N ILE A 314 2.43 -21.24 -24.92
CA ILE A 314 3.84 -21.57 -25.15
C ILE A 314 3.89 -22.82 -26.02
N ASN A 315 4.48 -22.72 -27.22
CA ASN A 315 4.78 -23.85 -28.07
C ASN A 315 6.22 -24.33 -27.83
N ASP A 316 6.38 -25.35 -26.99
CA ASP A 316 7.66 -26.03 -26.75
C ASP A 316 7.79 -27.21 -27.72
N ASN A 317 8.39 -26.96 -28.89
CA ASN A 317 8.71 -27.97 -29.90
C ASN A 317 7.52 -28.84 -30.36
N GLY A 318 6.31 -28.26 -30.40
CA GLY A 318 5.06 -28.94 -30.73
C GLY A 318 4.19 -29.30 -29.52
N ASN A 319 4.73 -29.22 -28.30
CA ASN A 319 3.93 -29.31 -27.07
C ASN A 319 3.33 -27.93 -26.74
N ILE A 320 2.00 -27.83 -26.68
CA ILE A 320 1.30 -26.57 -26.41
C ILE A 320 0.95 -26.48 -24.93
N ILE A 321 1.60 -25.56 -24.22
CA ILE A 321 1.38 -25.30 -22.80
C ILE A 321 0.53 -24.04 -22.65
N ASN A 322 -0.67 -24.18 -22.07
CA ASN A 322 -1.48 -23.04 -21.63
C ASN A 322 -0.80 -22.44 -20.39
N SER A 323 -0.47 -21.15 -20.42
CA SER A 323 0.19 -20.48 -19.31
C SER A 323 -0.41 -19.10 -19.06
N LYS A 324 -0.08 -18.51 -17.92
CA LYS A 324 -0.44 -17.13 -17.60
C LYS A 324 0.78 -16.39 -17.05
N MET A 325 1.01 -15.18 -17.54
CA MET A 325 2.01 -14.26 -17.00
C MET A 325 1.32 -13.24 -16.09
N VAL A 326 1.91 -12.99 -14.92
CA VAL A 326 1.42 -12.04 -13.90
C VAL A 326 2.55 -11.06 -13.60
N ALA A 327 2.27 -9.76 -13.60
CA ALA A 327 3.25 -8.70 -13.41
C ALA A 327 2.67 -7.51 -12.63
N GLY A 328 3.51 -6.83 -11.84
CA GLY A 328 3.12 -5.67 -11.02
C GLY A 328 3.69 -5.74 -9.61
N SER A 329 2.95 -5.23 -8.62
CA SER A 329 3.39 -5.11 -7.22
C SER A 329 2.95 -6.31 -6.37
N PHE A 330 3.88 -7.24 -6.11
CA PHE A 330 3.62 -8.53 -5.45
C PHE A 330 3.76 -8.51 -3.93
N GLY A 331 4.42 -7.51 -3.35
CA GLY A 331 4.77 -7.54 -1.94
C GLY A 331 5.38 -6.27 -1.40
N ILE A 332 5.89 -6.40 -0.18
CA ILE A 332 6.58 -5.38 0.59
C ILE A 332 7.94 -5.99 0.96
N GLN A 333 9.03 -5.38 0.51
CA GLN A 333 10.37 -5.71 0.97
C GLN A 333 10.69 -4.82 2.16
N ALA A 334 11.17 -5.42 3.24
CA ALA A 334 11.64 -4.71 4.43
C ALA A 334 13.16 -4.78 4.55
N THR A 335 13.74 -3.70 5.07
CA THR A 335 15.17 -3.47 5.23
C THR A 335 15.43 -2.71 6.53
N THR A 336 16.63 -2.82 7.07
CA THR A 336 17.11 -1.93 8.14
C THR A 336 17.66 -0.64 7.52
N MET A 337 17.26 0.50 8.06
CA MET A 337 17.75 1.83 7.74
C MET A 337 18.30 2.47 9.01
N THR A 338 19.54 2.96 8.96
CA THR A 338 20.20 3.70 10.04
C THR A 338 20.45 5.15 9.60
N GLU A 339 20.61 6.06 10.55
CA GLU A 339 20.85 7.49 10.25
C GLU A 339 22.15 7.72 9.46
N ASP A 340 23.16 6.85 9.65
CA ASP A 340 24.45 6.91 8.96
C ASP A 340 24.47 6.30 7.55
N ASN A 341 23.42 5.59 7.11
CA ASN A 341 23.45 4.84 5.85
C ASN A 341 22.09 4.87 5.10
N PRO A 342 21.77 5.98 4.39
CA PRO A 342 20.62 6.04 3.50
C PRO A 342 20.79 5.06 2.33
N ILE A 343 19.73 4.32 2.01
CA ILE A 343 19.75 3.16 1.11
C ILE A 343 20.36 3.49 -0.26
N GLU A 344 21.58 3.00 -0.52
CA GLU A 344 22.20 3.00 -1.85
C GLU A 344 21.43 2.08 -2.82
N GLU A 345 21.61 2.30 -4.13
CA GLU A 345 20.88 1.57 -5.17
C GLU A 345 21.20 0.07 -5.15
N THR A 346 20.34 -0.73 -4.52
CA THR A 346 20.35 -2.19 -4.69
C THR A 346 20.14 -2.51 -6.17
N SER A 347 21.15 -3.15 -6.78
CA SER A 347 21.34 -3.11 -8.22
C SER A 347 20.19 -3.75 -8.99
N SER A 348 19.51 -2.94 -9.82
CA SER A 348 18.56 -3.44 -10.82
C SER A 348 19.25 -4.44 -11.75
N THR A 349 18.50 -5.43 -12.23
CA THR A 349 19.02 -6.58 -12.99
C THR A 349 19.54 -6.21 -14.38
N ARG A 350 20.80 -5.74 -14.43
CA ARG A 350 21.59 -5.55 -15.66
C ARG A 350 22.72 -6.59 -15.76
N ASP A 351 22.34 -7.69 -16.39
CA ASP A 351 23.11 -8.60 -17.24
C ASP A 351 24.66 -8.54 -17.26
N GLY A 352 25.27 -9.73 -17.17
CA GLY A 352 26.42 -10.09 -18.02
C GLY A 352 27.84 -9.73 -17.56
N LEU A 353 28.53 -10.74 -16.99
CA LEU A 353 30.00 -10.94 -16.99
C LEU A 353 30.93 -9.72 -16.82
N ARG A 354 31.68 -9.69 -15.71
CA ARG A 354 33.10 -9.30 -15.77
C ARG A 354 33.97 -10.00 -14.73
N THR A 355 35.04 -10.64 -15.20
CA THR A 355 35.94 -11.50 -14.41
C THR A 355 37.10 -10.71 -13.80
N ARG A 356 37.34 -10.91 -12.49
CA ARG A 356 38.59 -10.71 -11.71
C ARG A 356 38.29 -11.25 -10.30
N LEU A 357 38.91 -12.28 -9.75
CA LEU A 357 40.30 -12.77 -9.76
C LEU A 357 41.27 -11.85 -8.99
N ASP A 358 41.70 -12.38 -7.83
CA ASP A 358 42.77 -11.97 -6.90
C ASP A 358 42.71 -10.53 -6.33
N SER A 359 42.97 -10.29 -5.03
CA SER A 359 44.02 -10.90 -4.21
C SER A 359 43.69 -11.13 -2.73
N TYR A 360 44.32 -12.16 -2.18
CA TYR A 360 44.39 -12.53 -0.75
C TYR A 360 45.23 -11.52 0.08
N VAL A 361 44.71 -11.02 1.21
CA VAL A 361 45.51 -10.55 2.37
C VAL A 361 44.75 -10.91 3.64
N ASP A 362 45.48 -11.43 4.64
CA ASP A 362 44.95 -11.94 5.91
C ASP A 362 45.13 -10.91 7.04
N PHE A 363 44.17 -10.83 7.97
CA PHE A 363 44.31 -10.15 9.27
C PHE A 363 43.31 -10.73 10.28
N GLN A 364 43.81 -11.20 11.42
CA GLN A 364 43.02 -11.80 12.50
C GLN A 364 43.05 -10.96 13.78
N GLN A 365 42.06 -11.20 14.66
CA GLN A 365 41.87 -10.66 16.03
C GLN A 365 41.62 -9.14 16.08
N GLU A 366 40.72 -8.60 16.89
CA GLU A 366 39.74 -9.11 17.87
C GLU A 366 38.49 -8.19 17.79
N SER A 367 37.31 -8.45 18.37
CA SER A 367 36.94 -9.20 19.57
C SER A 367 35.52 -9.79 19.48
N THR A 368 35.11 -10.60 20.47
CA THR A 368 33.73 -11.13 20.57
C THR A 368 32.86 -10.30 21.52
N GLU A 369 31.95 -9.50 20.99
CA GLU A 369 30.73 -9.08 21.70
C GLU A 369 29.49 -9.56 20.93
N ALA A 370 28.83 -10.59 21.48
CA ALA A 370 27.67 -11.22 20.87
C ALA A 370 26.35 -10.55 21.31
N THR A 371 26.07 -9.36 20.79
CA THR A 371 24.77 -8.67 20.92
C THR A 371 23.91 -8.89 19.69
N GLY A 372 23.74 -10.15 19.30
CA GLY A 372 22.96 -10.58 18.13
C GLY A 372 21.45 -10.44 18.32
N SER A 373 20.94 -9.21 18.37
CA SER A 373 19.58 -8.93 17.90
C SER A 373 19.57 -8.98 16.37
N ASP A 374 18.62 -9.70 15.77
CA ASP A 374 18.38 -9.57 14.33
C ASP A 374 18.16 -8.07 13.98
N PRO A 375 18.76 -7.56 12.88
CA PRO A 375 18.74 -6.14 12.60
C PRO A 375 17.31 -5.65 12.36
N GLU A 376 16.90 -4.59 13.07
CA GLU A 376 15.50 -4.16 13.10
C GLU A 376 15.05 -3.66 11.72
N LEU A 377 14.08 -4.35 11.13
CA LEU A 377 13.58 -4.07 9.77
C LEU A 377 12.61 -2.88 9.81
N ASN A 378 13.13 -1.68 10.01
CA ASN A 378 12.38 -0.46 10.27
C ASN A 378 11.95 0.32 9.00
N ALA A 379 12.45 -0.05 7.82
CA ALA A 379 12.11 0.53 6.52
C ALA A 379 11.42 -0.48 5.61
N ILE A 380 10.47 -0.01 4.80
CA ILE A 380 9.72 -0.81 3.84
C ILE A 380 9.64 -0.15 2.46
N GLN A 381 9.65 -0.97 1.42
CA GLN A 381 9.44 -0.57 0.03
C GLN A 381 8.49 -1.52 -0.72
N PRO A 382 7.72 -1.03 -1.72
CA PRO A 382 6.95 -1.88 -2.60
C PRO A 382 7.87 -2.80 -3.42
N LEU A 383 7.55 -4.09 -3.49
CA LEU A 383 8.26 -5.04 -4.35
C LEU A 383 7.47 -5.33 -5.62
N SER A 384 7.95 -4.76 -6.73
CA SER A 384 7.47 -5.01 -8.08
C SER A 384 8.26 -6.12 -8.79
N GLY A 385 7.59 -6.95 -9.61
CA GLY A 385 8.21 -8.07 -10.33
C GLY A 385 7.24 -8.79 -11.27
N TRP A 386 7.58 -10.02 -11.69
CA TRP A 386 6.76 -10.86 -12.57
C TRP A 386 6.96 -12.36 -12.36
N LEU A 387 5.95 -13.15 -12.72
CA LEU A 387 6.04 -14.61 -12.86
C LEU A 387 5.18 -15.12 -14.02
N MET A 388 5.47 -16.33 -14.47
CA MET A 388 4.74 -17.04 -15.51
C MET A 388 4.52 -18.48 -15.04
N TYR A 389 3.28 -18.95 -15.08
CA TYR A 389 2.88 -20.25 -14.55
C TYR A 389 2.05 -21.06 -15.55
N GLU A 390 2.12 -22.39 -15.47
CA GLU A 390 1.28 -23.31 -16.25
C GLU A 390 -0.14 -23.33 -15.69
N ASP A 391 -1.09 -22.95 -16.52
CA ASP A 391 -2.48 -22.71 -16.16
C ASP A 391 -3.26 -24.03 -16.19
N GLU A 392 -4.34 -24.11 -15.42
CA GLU A 392 -5.27 -25.24 -15.45
C GLU A 392 -5.86 -25.45 -16.85
N SER A 393 -6.08 -26.70 -17.26
CA SER A 393 -6.58 -27.01 -18.61
C SER A 393 -8.02 -26.49 -18.82
N LYS A 394 -8.41 -26.26 -20.08
CA LYS A 394 -9.73 -25.69 -20.40
C LYS A 394 -10.87 -26.58 -19.89
N GLU A 395 -10.69 -27.89 -19.97
CA GLU A 395 -11.61 -28.90 -19.46
C GLU A 395 -11.74 -28.83 -17.92
N ALA A 396 -10.66 -28.52 -17.19
CA ALA A 396 -10.67 -28.32 -15.75
C ALA A 396 -11.37 -27.00 -15.35
N ILE A 397 -11.20 -25.93 -16.14
CA ILE A 397 -11.95 -24.67 -15.98
C ILE A 397 -13.45 -24.95 -16.13
N GLU A 398 -13.85 -25.56 -17.25
CA GLU A 398 -15.25 -25.87 -17.58
C GLU A 398 -15.88 -26.80 -16.54
N ALA A 399 -15.16 -27.84 -16.09
CA ALA A 399 -15.63 -28.73 -15.03
C ALA A 399 -15.90 -27.97 -13.72
N ARG A 400 -14.98 -27.11 -13.27
CA ARG A 400 -15.16 -26.32 -12.04
C ARG A 400 -16.21 -25.23 -12.19
N GLU A 401 -16.38 -24.63 -13.37
CA GLU A 401 -17.48 -23.67 -13.58
C GLU A 401 -18.85 -24.37 -13.58
N LYS A 402 -18.94 -25.59 -14.12
CA LYS A 402 -20.12 -26.44 -14.05
C LYS A 402 -20.43 -26.90 -12.61
N GLU A 403 -19.41 -27.27 -11.84
CA GLU A 403 -19.52 -27.59 -10.41
C GLU A 403 -19.97 -26.36 -9.60
N ARG A 404 -19.35 -25.18 -9.82
CA ARG A 404 -19.76 -23.92 -9.18
C ARG A 404 -21.19 -23.54 -9.55
N LYS A 405 -21.65 -23.85 -10.76
CA LYS A 405 -23.05 -23.67 -11.14
C LYS A 405 -23.94 -24.65 -10.37
N ALA A 406 -23.66 -25.95 -10.40
CA ALA A 406 -24.43 -26.95 -9.67
C ALA A 406 -24.56 -26.60 -8.16
N LEU A 407 -23.47 -26.17 -7.51
CA LEU A 407 -23.49 -25.73 -6.11
C LEU A 407 -24.33 -24.46 -5.87
N ARG A 408 -24.40 -23.54 -6.84
CA ARG A 408 -25.30 -22.36 -6.75
C ARG A 408 -26.76 -22.77 -6.89
N ASP A 409 -27.04 -23.64 -7.86
CA ASP A 409 -28.38 -24.18 -8.14
C ASP A 409 -28.87 -25.03 -6.94
N GLU A 410 -28.00 -25.83 -6.31
CA GLU A 410 -28.27 -26.61 -5.09
C GLU A 410 -28.44 -25.77 -3.81
N CYS A 411 -27.69 -24.66 -3.68
CA CYS A 411 -27.82 -23.75 -2.54
C CYS A 411 -29.03 -22.79 -2.64
N GLY A 412 -29.83 -22.84 -3.71
CA GLY A 412 -31.08 -22.09 -3.81
C GLY A 412 -30.91 -20.57 -3.86
N PHE A 413 -29.81 -20.07 -4.43
CA PHE A 413 -29.60 -18.63 -4.63
C PHE A 413 -30.45 -18.09 -5.80
N GLU A 414 -31.77 -18.01 -5.62
CA GLU A 414 -32.62 -17.17 -6.48
C GLU A 414 -32.15 -15.72 -6.38
N ILE A 415 -31.93 -15.06 -7.53
CA ILE A 415 -31.66 -13.62 -7.57
C ILE A 415 -33.00 -12.91 -7.40
N VAL A 416 -33.38 -12.66 -6.15
CA VAL A 416 -34.59 -11.92 -5.82
C VAL A 416 -34.37 -10.44 -6.18
N HIS A 417 -34.83 -10.04 -7.36
CA HIS A 417 -34.81 -8.63 -7.76
C HIS A 417 -35.93 -7.89 -7.01
N TYR A 418 -35.59 -6.76 -6.38
CA TYR A 418 -36.60 -5.77 -6.03
C TYR A 418 -36.92 -4.98 -7.30
N ASP A 419 -38.19 -4.97 -7.67
CA ASP A 419 -38.70 -4.25 -8.83
C ASP A 419 -39.25 -2.89 -8.35
N ASP A 420 -38.55 -1.81 -8.67
CA ASP A 420 -38.92 -0.44 -8.25
C ASP A 420 -40.19 0.08 -8.94
N GLU A 421 -40.64 -0.52 -10.06
CA GLU A 421 -41.91 -0.16 -10.72
C GLU A 421 -43.10 -0.91 -10.10
N LEU A 422 -42.90 -2.16 -9.67
CA LEU A 422 -43.93 -2.99 -9.03
C LEU A 422 -43.93 -2.90 -7.50
N GLY A 423 -42.90 -2.32 -6.88
CA GLY A 423 -42.75 -2.14 -5.43
C GLY A 423 -42.57 -3.44 -4.64
N GLN A 424 -42.22 -4.55 -5.31
CA GLN A 424 -42.19 -5.90 -4.75
C GLN A 424 -40.96 -6.69 -5.18
N TYR A 425 -40.71 -7.79 -4.47
CA TYR A 425 -39.68 -8.76 -4.82
C TYR A 425 -40.19 -9.76 -5.87
N VAL A 426 -39.39 -10.01 -6.91
CA VAL A 426 -39.70 -10.92 -8.02
C VAL A 426 -38.53 -11.89 -8.24
N SER A 427 -38.84 -13.17 -8.41
CA SER A 427 -37.89 -14.18 -8.92
C SER A 427 -38.22 -14.60 -10.35
N TYR A 428 -37.22 -15.12 -11.05
CA TYR A 428 -37.21 -15.49 -12.48
C TYR A 428 -36.65 -16.89 -12.69
#